data_AF-A0A1G9A778-F1
#
_entry.id   AF-A0A1G9A778-F1
#
_cell.length_a   1.000
_cell.length_b   1.000
_cell.length_c   1.000
_cell.angle_alpha   90.00
_cell.angle_beta   90.00
_cell.angle_gamma   90.00
#
_symmetry.space_group_name_H-M   'P 1'
#
loop_
_entity.id
_entity.type
_entity.pdbx_description
1 polymer ?
#
loop_
_entity_poly.entity_id
_entity_poly.type
_entity_poly.pdbx_seq_one_letter_code
_entity_poly.pdbx_strand_id
1 'polypeptide(L)'
;MSVLAPLSHALAAVLAGAHHVLSFAGDNASWLLAIAAVVVLVRLALLPLTIRGVRTAHASARARPQMQALTKKYAKKNSSGSASQADMMAMMEERRKINEEHGVPRFAMLAAFAQLPIFLALYHLLSDVSRNNAVGVMNDSLVASLGNATFLGAPLTGHGYLSGDTTHLVITLGLAATAALVSYLSQRLWVLPNMVRADMPESMIRIQEMMPVISAGGMLLAGSSVPLALLVYWVISGLWTAGQAAVIHRWFPTPGSPAAARAEKRHEKRAVLTTAR
;
A
#
# COMPACT_ATOMS: atom_id res chain seq x y z
N MET A 1 4.21 -8.11 26.96
CA MET A 1 4.75 -8.50 25.64
C MET A 1 3.98 -7.72 24.58
N SER A 2 4.66 -7.11 23.60
CA SER A 2 3.98 -6.35 22.55
C SER A 2 3.08 -7.27 21.72
N VAL A 3 1.89 -6.82 21.33
CA VAL A 3 0.96 -7.54 20.43
C VAL A 3 1.64 -7.88 19.09
N LEU A 4 2.66 -7.12 18.72
CA LEU A 4 3.44 -7.31 17.49
C LEU A 4 4.57 -8.35 17.62
N ALA A 5 4.90 -8.83 18.82
CA ALA A 5 6.06 -9.68 19.05
C ALA A 5 6.08 -10.96 18.18
N PRO A 6 4.98 -11.70 18.00
CA PRO A 6 4.97 -12.87 17.12
C PRO A 6 5.29 -12.52 15.66
N LEU A 7 4.76 -11.38 15.18
CA LEU A 7 5.03 -10.90 13.82
C LEU A 7 6.49 -10.44 13.67
N SER A 8 7.02 -9.70 14.64
CA SER A 8 8.42 -9.26 14.63
C SER A 8 9.38 -10.45 14.68
N HIS A 9 9.09 -11.50 15.45
CA HIS A 9 9.91 -12.72 15.49
C HIS A 9 9.83 -13.50 14.17
N ALA A 10 8.65 -13.61 13.57
CA ALA A 10 8.50 -14.24 12.26
C ALA A 10 9.27 -13.47 11.17
N LEU A 11 9.16 -12.14 11.15
CA LEU A 11 9.90 -11.29 10.22
C LEU A 11 11.41 -11.36 10.46
N ALA A 12 11.86 -11.44 11.73
CA ALA A 12 13.26 -11.65 12.08
C ALA A 12 13.78 -12.98 11.53
N ALA A 13 12.97 -14.05 11.62
CA ALA A 13 13.33 -15.35 11.05
C ALA A 13 13.43 -15.35 9.53
N VAL A 14 12.49 -14.68 8.86
CA VAL A 14 12.55 -14.50 7.40
C VAL A 14 13.78 -13.69 7.00
N LEU A 15 14.07 -12.60 7.71
CA LEU A 15 15.22 -11.73 7.41
C LEU A 15 16.55 -12.48 7.62
N ALA A 16 16.73 -13.13 8.78
CA ALA A 16 17.93 -13.90 9.08
C ALA A 16 18.12 -15.09 8.12
N GLY A 17 17.03 -15.83 7.83
CA GLY A 17 17.05 -16.94 6.88
C GLY A 17 17.39 -16.49 5.46
N ALA A 18 16.81 -15.37 5.01
CA ALA A 18 17.14 -14.80 3.71
C ALA A 18 18.60 -14.34 3.63
N HIS A 19 19.12 -13.67 4.67
CA HIS A 19 20.53 -13.29 4.74
C HIS A 19 21.45 -14.52 4.65
N HIS A 20 21.15 -15.59 5.41
CA HIS A 20 21.94 -16.83 5.37
C HIS A 20 21.95 -17.47 3.97
N VAL A 21 20.79 -17.60 3.33
CA VAL A 21 20.67 -18.18 1.98
C VAL A 21 21.36 -17.31 0.93
N LEU A 22 21.35 -15.98 1.12
CA LEU A 22 21.89 -15.01 0.15
C LEU A 22 23.31 -14.53 0.52
N SER A 23 23.95 -15.16 1.51
CA SER A 23 25.30 -14.83 1.97
C SER A 23 26.36 -14.89 0.87
N PHE A 24 26.15 -15.72 -0.16
CA PHE A 24 27.02 -15.82 -1.33
C PHE A 24 27.16 -14.51 -2.12
N ALA A 25 26.25 -13.54 -1.94
CA ALA A 25 26.30 -12.23 -2.59
C ALA A 25 27.27 -11.25 -1.91
N GLY A 26 27.85 -11.63 -0.76
CA GLY A 26 28.67 -10.77 0.09
C GLY A 26 27.87 -10.06 1.19
N ASP A 27 28.54 -9.62 2.24
CA ASP A 27 27.89 -9.16 3.49
C ASP A 27 26.90 -8.02 3.28
N ASN A 28 27.30 -6.95 2.58
CA ASN A 28 26.41 -5.82 2.30
C ASN A 28 25.22 -6.21 1.41
N ALA A 29 25.48 -6.92 0.31
CA ALA A 29 24.47 -7.26 -0.67
C ALA A 29 23.47 -8.29 -0.11
N SER A 30 23.93 -9.25 0.69
CA SER A 30 23.08 -10.25 1.32
C SER A 30 22.04 -9.63 2.25
N TRP A 31 22.37 -8.58 3.01
CA TRP A 31 21.40 -7.84 3.84
C TRP A 31 20.40 -7.05 3.01
N LEU A 32 20.84 -6.37 1.94
CA LEU A 32 19.94 -5.66 1.02
C LEU A 32 18.96 -6.62 0.33
N LEU A 33 19.48 -7.77 -0.12
CA LEU A 33 18.67 -8.82 -0.73
C LEU A 33 17.75 -9.50 0.29
N ALA A 34 18.17 -9.63 1.55
CA ALA A 34 17.31 -10.13 2.63
C ALA A 34 16.13 -9.19 2.89
N ILE A 35 16.36 -7.87 2.92
CA ILE A 35 15.28 -6.87 3.01
C ILE A 35 14.33 -7.00 1.81
N ALA A 36 14.87 -7.15 0.59
CA ALA A 36 14.06 -7.37 -0.61
C ALA A 36 13.24 -8.67 -0.53
N ALA A 37 13.84 -9.75 -0.04
CA ALA A 37 13.18 -11.04 0.13
C ALA A 37 12.02 -10.97 1.13
N VAL A 38 12.20 -10.24 2.25
CA VAL A 38 11.11 -9.98 3.21
C VAL A 38 9.94 -9.30 2.51
N VAL A 39 10.17 -8.28 1.68
CA VAL A 39 9.11 -7.61 0.90
C VAL A 39 8.39 -8.62 0.03
N VAL A 40 9.12 -9.37 -0.80
CA VAL A 40 8.52 -10.30 -1.76
C VAL A 40 7.72 -11.39 -1.04
N LEU A 41 8.27 -12.01 -0.01
CA LEU A 41 7.62 -13.09 0.74
C LEU A 41 6.33 -12.61 1.42
N VAL A 42 6.39 -11.46 2.10
CA VAL A 42 5.21 -10.86 2.73
C VAL A 42 4.15 -10.53 1.68
N ARG A 43 4.54 -9.96 0.54
CA ARG A 43 3.60 -9.60 -0.53
C ARG A 43 2.97 -10.83 -1.18
N LEU A 44 3.72 -11.91 -1.37
CA LEU A 44 3.18 -13.18 -1.86
C LEU A 44 2.20 -13.80 -0.86
N ALA A 45 2.52 -13.78 0.44
CA ALA A 45 1.60 -14.25 1.49
C ALA A 45 0.30 -13.43 1.53
N LEU A 46 0.38 -12.12 1.30
CA LEU A 46 -0.77 -11.22 1.25
C LEU A 46 -1.48 -11.20 -0.11
N LEU A 47 -0.91 -11.80 -1.15
CA LEU A 47 -1.49 -11.80 -2.49
C LEU A 47 -2.96 -12.27 -2.53
N PRO A 48 -3.38 -13.39 -1.91
CA PRO A 48 -4.79 -13.79 -1.89
C PRO A 48 -5.70 -12.74 -1.23
N LEU A 49 -5.21 -12.04 -0.20
CA LEU A 49 -5.94 -10.95 0.42
C LEU A 49 -6.08 -9.75 -0.53
N THR A 50 -5.01 -9.38 -1.24
CA THR A 50 -5.07 -8.29 -2.23
C THR A 50 -6.02 -8.60 -3.39
N ILE A 51 -6.05 -9.85 -3.87
CA ILE A 51 -6.99 -10.30 -4.91
C ILE A 51 -8.43 -10.16 -4.42
N ARG A 52 -8.72 -10.59 -3.19
CA ARG A 52 -10.05 -10.40 -2.57
C ARG A 52 -10.39 -8.90 -2.48
N GLY A 53 -9.44 -8.06 -2.09
CA GLY A 53 -9.62 -6.61 -2.05
C GLY A 53 -10.00 -6.00 -3.40
N VAL A 54 -9.34 -6.41 -4.50
CA VAL A 54 -9.68 -5.95 -5.86
C VAL A 54 -11.08 -6.40 -6.26
N ARG A 55 -11.45 -7.66 -5.99
CA ARG A 55 -12.80 -8.18 -6.26
C ARG A 55 -13.87 -7.40 -5.50
N THR A 56 -13.62 -7.10 -4.24
CA THR A 56 -14.52 -6.27 -3.43
C THR A 56 -14.64 -4.84 -3.99
N ALA A 57 -13.53 -4.22 -4.40
CA ALA A 57 -13.57 -2.90 -5.03
C ALA A 57 -14.41 -2.89 -6.32
N HIS A 58 -14.30 -3.94 -7.14
CA HIS A 58 -15.12 -4.10 -8.35
C HIS A 58 -16.60 -4.33 -8.03
N ALA A 59 -16.90 -5.15 -7.02
CA ALA A 59 -18.26 -5.37 -6.53
C ALA A 59 -18.90 -4.06 -6.04
N SER A 60 -18.19 -3.32 -5.21
CA SER A 60 -18.62 -2.01 -4.72
C SER A 60 -18.84 -1.05 -5.88
N ALA A 61 -17.98 -1.06 -6.90
CA ALA A 61 -18.14 -0.20 -8.07
C ALA A 61 -19.42 -0.50 -8.86
N ARG A 62 -19.78 -1.79 -9.02
CA ARG A 62 -21.03 -2.21 -9.66
C ARG A 62 -22.28 -1.84 -8.85
N ALA A 63 -22.19 -1.85 -7.52
CA ALA A 63 -23.30 -1.47 -6.64
C ALA A 63 -23.62 0.04 -6.65
N ARG A 64 -22.68 0.89 -7.10
CA ARG A 64 -22.80 2.35 -7.02
C ARG A 64 -24.07 2.94 -7.64
N PRO A 65 -24.51 2.57 -8.85
CA PRO A 65 -25.71 3.15 -9.45
C PRO A 65 -26.98 2.89 -8.64
N GLN A 66 -27.10 1.72 -8.00
CA GLN A 66 -28.22 1.44 -7.11
C GLN A 66 -28.10 2.20 -5.78
N MET A 67 -26.88 2.30 -5.24
CA MET A 67 -26.59 3.14 -4.09
C MET A 67 -26.92 4.63 -4.33
N GLN A 68 -26.75 5.11 -5.57
CA GLN A 68 -27.17 6.45 -5.99
C GLN A 68 -28.69 6.61 -5.96
N ALA A 69 -29.40 5.66 -6.59
CA ALA A 69 -30.86 5.69 -6.62
C ALA A 69 -31.44 5.66 -5.21
N LEU A 70 -30.86 4.85 -4.32
CA LEU A 70 -31.20 4.80 -2.90
C LEU A 70 -30.97 6.14 -2.20
N THR A 71 -29.78 6.73 -2.37
CA THR A 71 -29.44 8.02 -1.74
C THR A 71 -30.40 9.13 -2.20
N LYS A 72 -30.76 9.17 -3.49
CA LYS A 72 -31.73 10.14 -4.04
C LYS A 72 -33.15 9.90 -3.51
N LYS A 73 -33.59 8.64 -3.44
CA LYS A 73 -34.91 8.23 -2.89
C LYS A 73 -35.09 8.76 -1.47
N TYR A 74 -34.10 8.57 -0.60
CA TYR A 74 -34.16 9.00 0.80
C TYR A 74 -33.89 10.49 0.99
N ALA A 75 -33.03 11.12 0.18
CA ALA A 75 -32.83 12.58 0.21
C ALA A 75 -34.15 13.33 -0.07
N LYS A 76 -34.93 12.86 -1.05
CA LYS A 76 -36.26 13.42 -1.36
C LYS A 76 -37.25 13.30 -0.19
N LYS A 77 -37.21 12.17 0.54
CA LYS A 77 -38.04 11.93 1.73
C LYS A 77 -37.63 12.78 2.94
N ASN A 78 -36.34 13.10 3.05
CA ASN A 78 -35.83 13.97 4.10
C ASN A 78 -36.20 15.44 3.85
N SER A 79 -36.16 15.90 2.60
CA SER A 79 -36.58 17.26 2.23
C SER A 79 -38.07 17.54 2.42
N SER A 80 -38.93 16.52 2.55
CA SER A 80 -40.37 16.68 2.82
C SER A 80 -40.71 16.76 4.32
N GLY A 81 -39.72 16.90 5.21
CA GLY A 81 -39.93 16.98 6.66
C GLY A 81 -40.33 15.66 7.33
N SER A 82 -40.29 14.55 6.57
CA SER A 82 -40.79 13.23 6.98
C SER A 82 -39.68 12.29 7.45
N ALA A 83 -38.45 12.79 7.65
CA ALA A 83 -37.28 12.00 8.03
C ALA A 83 -37.44 11.41 9.43
N SER A 84 -37.95 10.19 9.52
CA SER A 84 -38.05 9.48 10.79
C SER A 84 -36.78 8.68 11.08
N GLN A 85 -36.53 8.38 12.36
CA GLN A 85 -35.49 7.41 12.76
C GLN A 85 -35.69 6.05 12.06
N ALA A 86 -36.94 5.68 11.75
CA ALA A 86 -37.28 4.47 11.01
C ALA A 86 -36.80 4.54 9.53
N ASP A 87 -36.82 5.71 8.91
CA ASP A 87 -36.32 5.89 7.54
C ASP A 87 -34.81 5.74 7.45
N MET A 88 -34.08 6.22 8.46
CA MET A 88 -32.64 6.00 8.55
C MET A 88 -32.32 4.51 8.70
N MET A 89 -33.08 3.77 9.51
CA MET A 89 -32.94 2.32 9.63
C MET A 89 -33.28 1.59 8.33
N ALA A 90 -34.36 1.97 7.66
CA ALA A 90 -34.77 1.41 6.38
C ALA A 90 -33.71 1.68 5.28
N MET A 91 -33.14 2.88 5.23
CA MET A 91 -32.03 3.21 4.33
C MET A 91 -30.80 2.34 4.61
N MET A 92 -30.44 2.13 5.88
CA MET A 92 -29.31 1.27 6.24
C MET A 92 -29.54 -0.19 5.85
N GLU A 93 -30.77 -0.69 5.98
CA GLU A 93 -31.15 -2.05 5.59
C GLU A 93 -31.17 -2.23 4.07
N GLU A 94 -31.79 -1.32 3.32
CA GLU A 94 -31.76 -1.33 1.85
C GLU A 94 -30.33 -1.25 1.32
N ARG A 95 -29.48 -0.39 1.90
CA ARG A 95 -28.05 -0.34 1.59
C ARG A 95 -27.36 -1.67 1.85
N ARG A 96 -27.67 -2.33 2.97
CA ARG A 96 -27.10 -3.64 3.30
C ARG A 96 -27.50 -4.68 2.27
N LYS A 97 -28.77 -4.72 1.87
CA LYS A 97 -29.28 -5.65 0.84
C LYS A 97 -28.59 -5.43 -0.51
N ILE A 98 -28.49 -4.18 -0.97
CA ILE A 98 -27.77 -3.84 -2.21
C ILE A 98 -26.31 -4.34 -2.16
N ASN A 99 -25.62 -4.10 -1.05
CA ASN A 99 -24.24 -4.56 -0.87
C ASN A 99 -24.15 -6.10 -0.89
N GLU A 100 -25.08 -6.79 -0.22
CA GLU A 100 -25.14 -8.26 -0.18
C GLU A 100 -25.43 -8.86 -1.57
N GLU A 101 -26.37 -8.30 -2.32
CA GLU A 101 -26.69 -8.70 -3.71
C GLU A 101 -25.48 -8.56 -4.64
N HIS A 102 -24.64 -7.54 -4.42
CA HIS A 102 -23.43 -7.31 -5.22
C HIS A 102 -22.21 -8.06 -4.71
N GLY A 103 -22.33 -8.81 -3.60
CA GLY A 103 -21.23 -9.55 -2.98
C GLY A 103 -20.18 -8.66 -2.30
N VAL A 104 -20.57 -7.48 -1.81
CA VAL A 104 -19.70 -6.58 -1.04
C VAL A 104 -19.67 -7.05 0.42
N PRO A 105 -18.54 -7.56 0.94
CA PRO A 105 -18.46 -8.02 2.32
C PRO A 105 -18.61 -6.86 3.31
N ARG A 106 -19.30 -7.12 4.44
CA ARG A 106 -19.53 -6.11 5.50
C ARG A 106 -18.24 -5.50 6.05
N PHE A 107 -17.15 -6.27 6.04
CA PHE A 107 -15.83 -5.85 6.53
C PHE A 107 -14.82 -5.54 5.41
N ALA A 108 -15.29 -5.07 4.26
CA ALA A 108 -14.46 -4.70 3.12
C ALA A 108 -13.26 -3.79 3.47
N MET A 109 -13.42 -2.89 4.45
CA MET A 109 -12.37 -1.97 4.88
C MET A 109 -11.21 -2.64 5.65
N LEU A 110 -11.42 -3.81 6.27
CA LEU A 110 -10.39 -4.49 7.07
C LEU A 110 -9.18 -4.92 6.23
N ALA A 111 -9.39 -5.22 4.94
CA ALA A 111 -8.30 -5.58 4.04
C ALA A 111 -7.25 -4.47 3.88
N ALA A 112 -7.67 -3.19 3.95
CA ALA A 112 -6.76 -2.05 3.90
C ALA A 112 -5.89 -1.95 5.17
N PHE A 113 -6.43 -2.37 6.32
CA PHE A 113 -5.73 -2.32 7.60
C PHE A 113 -4.81 -3.51 7.87
N ALA A 114 -4.96 -4.62 7.15
CA ALA A 114 -4.12 -5.81 7.34
C ALA A 114 -2.61 -5.55 7.11
N GLN A 115 -2.26 -4.53 6.32
CA GLN A 115 -0.87 -4.15 6.07
C GLN A 115 -0.22 -3.42 7.27
N LEU A 116 -1.01 -2.71 8.08
CA LEU A 116 -0.48 -1.82 9.12
C LEU A 116 0.28 -2.58 10.22
N PRO A 117 -0.23 -3.71 10.78
CA PRO A 117 0.52 -4.49 11.77
C PRO A 117 1.84 -5.03 11.24
N ILE A 118 1.89 -5.45 9.97
CA ILE A 118 3.09 -5.99 9.34
C ILE A 118 4.14 -4.89 9.16
N PHE A 119 3.72 -3.71 8.71
CA PHE A 119 4.60 -2.56 8.61
C PHE A 119 5.15 -2.15 9.98
N LEU A 120 4.30 -2.05 11.01
CA LEU A 120 4.72 -1.70 12.36
C LEU A 120 5.68 -2.76 12.94
N ALA A 121 5.43 -4.04 12.70
CA ALA A 121 6.32 -5.11 13.14
C ALA A 121 7.70 -5.04 12.48
N LEU A 122 7.77 -4.73 11.18
CA LEU A 122 9.03 -4.56 10.46
C LEU A 122 9.76 -3.28 10.86
N TYR A 123 9.02 -2.17 11.06
CA TYR A 123 9.57 -0.93 11.60
C TYR A 123 10.25 -1.17 12.94
N HIS A 124 9.55 -1.77 13.90
CA HIS A 124 10.13 -2.07 15.21
C HIS A 124 11.31 -3.03 15.10
N LEU A 125 11.21 -4.09 14.28
CA LEU A 125 12.33 -5.02 14.06
C LEU A 125 13.59 -4.30 13.58
N LEU A 126 13.50 -3.51 12.50
CA LEU A 126 14.66 -2.83 11.95
C LEU A 126 15.17 -1.72 12.88
N SER A 127 14.26 -1.01 13.55
CA SER A 127 14.62 0.02 14.54
C SER A 127 15.32 -0.57 15.76
N ASP A 128 14.84 -1.69 16.30
CA ASP A 128 15.46 -2.36 17.46
C ASP A 128 16.83 -2.93 17.10
N VAL A 129 16.94 -3.63 15.97
CA VAL A 129 18.22 -4.16 15.48
C VAL A 129 19.21 -3.02 15.20
N SER A 130 18.75 -1.90 14.63
CA SER A 130 19.61 -0.74 14.39
C SER A 130 20.09 -0.03 15.66
N ARG A 131 19.45 -0.30 16.80
CA ARG A 131 19.85 0.16 18.15
C ARG A 131 20.65 -0.90 18.91
N ASN A 132 21.13 -1.93 18.21
CA ASN A 132 21.84 -3.08 18.76
C ASN A 132 21.01 -3.95 19.72
N ASN A 133 19.68 -3.97 19.57
CA ASN A 133 18.81 -4.86 20.34
C ASN A 133 18.46 -6.11 19.53
N ALA A 134 18.68 -7.29 20.11
CA ALA A 134 18.28 -8.56 19.52
C ALA A 134 16.75 -8.72 19.49
N VAL A 135 16.24 -9.32 18.41
CA VAL A 135 14.80 -9.57 18.21
C VAL A 135 14.57 -10.96 17.65
N GLY A 136 13.90 -11.83 18.41
CA GLY A 136 13.64 -13.21 17.98
C GLY A 136 14.95 -13.95 17.67
N VAL A 137 15.10 -14.43 16.44
CA VAL A 137 16.32 -15.15 15.98
C VAL A 137 17.44 -14.21 15.52
N MET A 138 17.20 -12.91 15.39
CA MET A 138 18.25 -11.92 15.16
C MET A 138 19.04 -11.74 16.46
N ASN A 139 20.00 -12.64 16.70
CA ASN A 139 20.90 -12.64 17.83
C ASN A 139 21.98 -11.54 17.70
N ASP A 140 22.79 -11.36 18.75
CA ASP A 140 23.81 -10.31 18.80
C ASP A 140 24.80 -10.35 17.63
N SER A 141 25.14 -11.55 17.12
CA SER A 141 26.04 -11.69 15.97
C SER A 141 25.41 -11.21 14.66
N LEU A 142 24.13 -11.50 14.43
CA LEU A 142 23.39 -11.04 13.25
C LEU A 142 23.10 -9.54 13.33
N VAL A 143 22.79 -9.06 14.53
CA VAL A 143 22.60 -7.63 14.81
C VAL A 143 23.90 -6.86 14.51
N ALA A 144 25.05 -7.34 15.00
CA ALA A 144 26.35 -6.73 14.70
C ALA A 144 26.71 -6.80 13.22
N SER A 145 26.41 -7.93 12.55
CA SER A 145 26.61 -8.08 11.10
C SER A 145 25.78 -7.05 10.31
N LEU A 146 24.49 -6.88 10.64
CA LEU A 146 23.66 -5.85 10.00
C LEU A 146 24.15 -4.44 10.35
N GLY A 147 24.65 -4.23 11.57
CA GLY A 147 25.25 -2.97 12.03
C GLY A 147 26.45 -2.53 11.20
N ASN A 148 27.26 -3.48 10.73
CA ASN A 148 28.41 -3.22 9.87
C ASN A 148 28.06 -3.13 8.37
N ALA A 149 26.84 -3.50 8.00
CA ALA A 149 26.42 -3.49 6.60
C ALA A 149 26.20 -2.06 6.10
N THR A 150 26.65 -1.80 4.87
CA THR A 150 26.54 -0.49 4.22
C THR A 150 25.81 -0.58 2.89
N PHE A 151 25.16 0.52 2.50
CA PHE A 151 24.61 0.75 1.18
C PHE A 151 25.29 1.97 0.57
N LEU A 152 26.04 1.76 -0.52
CA LEU A 152 26.80 2.81 -1.20
C LEU A 152 27.74 3.60 -0.25
N GLY A 153 28.25 2.94 0.79
CA GLY A 153 29.12 3.54 1.81
C GLY A 153 28.39 4.11 3.03
N ALA A 154 27.06 4.22 3.02
CA ALA A 154 26.28 4.64 4.19
C ALA A 154 25.85 3.44 5.05
N PRO A 155 25.96 3.48 6.38
CA PRO A 155 25.55 2.38 7.26
C PRO A 155 24.04 2.15 7.20
N LEU A 156 23.61 0.89 7.06
CA LEU A 156 22.20 0.52 6.99
C LEU A 156 21.40 0.87 8.26
N THR A 157 22.09 0.95 9.40
CA THR A 157 21.53 1.31 10.71
C THR A 157 21.55 2.81 10.99
N GLY A 158 22.12 3.62 10.10
CA GLY A 158 22.13 5.09 10.23
C GLY A 158 20.73 5.68 10.20
N HIS A 159 20.46 6.68 11.04
CA HIS A 159 19.12 7.28 11.18
C HIS A 159 19.10 8.75 10.80
N GLY A 160 18.14 9.16 9.99
CA GLY A 160 17.90 10.57 9.73
C GLY A 160 18.93 11.27 8.85
N TYR A 161 18.59 12.49 8.45
CA TYR A 161 19.32 13.21 7.40
C TYR A 161 20.62 13.86 7.86
N LEU A 162 20.73 14.18 9.15
CA LEU A 162 21.82 14.99 9.72
C LEU A 162 22.74 14.21 10.67
N SER A 163 22.59 12.88 10.76
CA SER A 163 23.32 12.05 11.73
C SER A 163 24.69 11.58 11.27
N GLY A 164 25.01 11.78 9.99
CA GLY A 164 26.21 11.23 9.37
C GLY A 164 26.95 12.26 8.54
N ASP A 165 27.88 11.76 7.73
CA ASP A 165 28.64 12.54 6.76
C ASP A 165 27.77 12.94 5.55
N THR A 166 28.35 13.72 4.65
CA THR A 166 27.67 14.14 3.41
C THR A 166 27.20 12.94 2.57
N THR A 167 27.95 11.83 2.59
CA THR A 167 27.60 10.58 1.90
C THR A 167 26.30 10.00 2.44
N HIS A 168 26.20 9.84 3.77
CA HIS A 168 24.99 9.38 4.44
C HIS A 168 23.79 10.28 4.14
N LEU A 169 23.96 11.61 4.19
CA LEU A 169 22.89 12.57 3.88
C LEU A 169 22.36 12.39 2.45
N VAL A 170 23.27 12.35 1.47
CA VAL A 170 22.91 12.24 0.04
C VAL A 170 22.17 10.93 -0.23
N ILE A 171 22.63 9.82 0.34
CA ILE A 171 22.01 8.51 0.13
C ILE A 171 20.66 8.42 0.83
N THR A 172 20.56 8.89 2.08
CA THR A 172 19.31 8.89 2.86
C THR A 172 18.25 9.73 2.16
N LEU A 173 18.60 10.96 1.75
CA LEU A 173 17.70 11.84 1.02
C LEU A 173 17.33 11.25 -0.35
N GLY A 174 18.29 10.67 -1.06
CA GLY A 174 18.07 10.02 -2.35
C GLY A 174 17.09 8.85 -2.27
N LEU A 175 17.22 7.97 -1.27
CA LEU A 175 16.29 6.87 -1.03
C LEU A 175 14.90 7.37 -0.64
N ALA A 176 14.82 8.34 0.29
CA ALA A 176 13.55 8.93 0.71
C ALA A 176 12.83 9.62 -0.46
N ALA A 177 13.55 10.39 -1.28
CA ALA A 177 13.03 11.04 -2.48
C ALA A 177 12.58 10.01 -3.53
N THR A 178 13.34 8.93 -3.72
CA THR A 178 12.97 7.85 -4.63
C THR A 178 11.68 7.16 -4.16
N ALA A 179 11.59 6.80 -2.89
CA ALA A 179 10.39 6.20 -2.31
C ALA A 179 9.16 7.12 -2.43
N ALA A 180 9.34 8.40 -2.13
CA ALA A 180 8.30 9.42 -2.27
C ALA A 180 7.85 9.59 -3.72
N LEU A 181 8.80 9.64 -4.67
CA LEU A 181 8.51 9.76 -6.09
C LEU A 181 7.76 8.54 -6.63
N VAL A 182 8.21 7.32 -6.29
CA VAL A 182 7.53 6.09 -6.67
C VAL A 182 6.11 6.05 -6.10
N SER A 183 5.91 6.42 -4.83
CA SER A 183 4.58 6.53 -4.21
C SER A 183 3.70 7.54 -4.95
N TYR A 184 4.21 8.74 -5.20
CA TYR A 184 3.52 9.82 -5.89
C TYR A 184 3.07 9.41 -7.29
N LEU A 185 4.01 8.92 -8.11
CA LEU A 185 3.73 8.48 -9.47
C LEU A 185 2.76 7.31 -9.47
N SER A 186 2.92 6.36 -8.53
CA SER A 186 2.01 5.23 -8.42
C SER A 186 0.57 5.67 -8.19
N GLN A 187 0.36 6.56 -7.23
CA GLN A 187 -0.95 7.08 -6.92
C GLN A 187 -1.52 7.92 -8.06
N ARG A 188 -0.70 8.78 -8.69
CA ARG A 188 -1.13 9.68 -9.76
C ARG A 188 -1.43 8.98 -11.08
N LEU A 189 -0.64 7.96 -11.44
CA LEU A 189 -0.75 7.29 -12.74
C LEU A 189 -1.73 6.12 -12.73
N TRP A 190 -1.78 5.35 -11.63
CA TRP A 190 -2.55 4.11 -11.59
C TRP A 190 -3.68 4.11 -10.58
N VAL A 191 -3.50 4.66 -9.37
CA VAL A 191 -4.54 4.59 -8.32
C VAL A 191 -5.66 5.59 -8.57
N LEU A 192 -5.35 6.88 -8.72
CA LEU A 192 -6.34 7.95 -8.91
C LEU A 192 -7.23 7.72 -10.13
N PRO A 193 -6.70 7.36 -11.32
CA PRO A 193 -7.54 7.10 -12.48
C PRO A 193 -8.37 5.82 -12.37
N ASN A 194 -8.04 4.92 -11.44
CA ASN A 194 -8.78 3.69 -11.18
C ASN A 194 -9.84 3.85 -10.07
N MET A 195 -9.97 5.06 -9.52
CA MET A 195 -11.01 5.42 -8.58
C MET A 195 -12.29 5.84 -9.32
N VAL A 196 -13.43 5.29 -8.90
CA VAL A 196 -14.74 5.75 -9.39
C VAL A 196 -15.11 7.00 -8.59
N ARG A 197 -15.38 8.13 -9.28
CA ARG A 197 -15.60 9.45 -8.65
C ARG A 197 -17.07 9.84 -8.45
N ALA A 198 -18.00 9.15 -9.09
CA ALA A 198 -19.44 9.46 -8.98
C ALA A 198 -19.91 9.55 -7.52
N ASP A 199 -20.69 10.56 -7.15
CA ASP A 199 -21.32 10.70 -5.81
C ASP A 199 -20.36 10.86 -4.63
N MET A 200 -19.07 11.03 -4.88
CA MET A 200 -18.19 11.52 -3.83
C MET A 200 -18.43 13.03 -3.67
N PRO A 201 -18.61 13.52 -2.43
CA PRO A 201 -18.57 14.96 -2.19
C PRO A 201 -17.30 15.56 -2.78
N GLU A 202 -17.37 16.77 -3.34
CA GLU A 202 -16.21 17.42 -3.96
C GLU A 202 -15.02 17.54 -2.99
N SER A 203 -15.29 17.75 -1.70
CA SER A 203 -14.28 17.76 -0.64
C SER A 203 -13.51 16.43 -0.55
N MET A 204 -14.20 15.30 -0.67
CA MET A 204 -13.60 13.97 -0.64
C MET A 204 -12.75 13.71 -1.89
N ILE A 205 -13.22 14.14 -3.08
CA ILE A 205 -12.45 14.04 -4.32
C ILE A 205 -11.16 14.85 -4.20
N ARG A 206 -11.25 16.08 -3.69
CA ARG A 206 -10.08 16.94 -3.49
C ARG A 206 -9.08 16.33 -2.52
N ILE A 207 -9.55 15.76 -1.40
CA ILE A 207 -8.67 15.04 -0.46
C ILE A 207 -7.94 13.90 -1.19
N GLN A 208 -8.66 13.08 -1.97
CA GLN A 208 -8.05 11.99 -2.74
C GLN A 208 -7.02 12.50 -3.76
N GLU A 209 -7.26 13.62 -4.42
CA GLU A 209 -6.32 14.22 -5.38
C GLU A 209 -5.08 14.81 -4.71
N MET A 210 -5.20 15.22 -3.44
CA MET A 210 -4.08 15.68 -2.63
C MET A 210 -3.30 14.52 -1.98
N MET A 211 -3.91 13.33 -1.83
CA MET A 211 -3.27 12.17 -1.20
C MET A 211 -1.88 11.83 -1.75
N PRO A 212 -1.60 11.87 -3.08
CA PRO A 212 -0.26 11.64 -3.60
C PRO A 212 0.77 12.61 -3.02
N VAL A 213 0.43 13.90 -2.95
CA VAL A 213 1.33 14.94 -2.43
C VAL A 213 1.51 14.77 -0.93
N ILE A 214 0.42 14.55 -0.19
CA ILE A 214 0.44 14.32 1.26
C ILE A 214 1.30 13.10 1.59
N SER A 215 1.11 11.98 0.87
CA SER A 215 1.87 10.76 1.07
C SER A 215 3.36 10.94 0.75
N ALA A 216 3.68 11.59 -0.37
CA ALA A 216 5.08 11.83 -0.75
C ALA A 216 5.80 12.76 0.25
N GLY A 217 5.16 13.86 0.64
CA GLY A 217 5.69 14.78 1.65
C GLY A 217 5.85 14.11 3.01
N GLY A 218 4.84 13.35 3.46
CA GLY A 218 4.90 12.58 4.70
C GLY A 218 6.05 11.55 4.70
N MET A 219 6.30 10.87 3.57
CA MET A 219 7.41 9.92 3.44
C MET A 219 8.77 10.61 3.54
N LEU A 220 8.93 11.79 2.92
CA LEU A 220 10.14 12.61 3.03
C LEU A 220 10.37 13.09 4.46
N LEU A 221 9.33 13.51 5.17
CA LEU A 221 9.48 13.92 6.57
C LEU A 221 9.80 12.71 7.46
N ALA A 222 9.09 11.60 7.29
CA ALA A 222 9.30 10.38 8.05
C ALA A 222 10.68 9.76 7.80
N GLY A 223 11.25 9.95 6.60
CA GLY A 223 12.60 9.48 6.27
C GLY A 223 13.70 10.02 7.19
N SER A 224 13.47 11.16 7.85
CA SER A 224 14.38 11.72 8.85
C SER A 224 14.43 10.93 10.17
N SER A 225 13.47 10.06 10.43
CA SER A 225 13.29 9.40 11.73
C SER A 225 13.52 7.89 11.67
N VAL A 226 13.65 7.32 10.47
CA VAL A 226 13.74 5.88 10.25
C VAL A 226 15.18 5.47 9.90
N PRO A 227 15.58 4.22 10.16
CA PRO A 227 16.87 3.72 9.73
C PRO A 227 16.95 3.60 8.21
N LEU A 228 18.15 3.73 7.65
CA LEU A 228 18.41 3.65 6.21
C LEU A 228 17.92 2.32 5.59
N ALA A 229 18.06 1.20 6.31
CA ALA A 229 17.51 -0.10 5.93
C ALA A 229 15.99 -0.04 5.66
N LEU A 230 15.25 0.76 6.42
CA LEU A 230 13.81 0.92 6.21
C LEU A 230 13.49 1.78 4.98
N LEU A 231 14.36 2.73 4.62
CA LEU A 231 14.23 3.50 3.37
C LEU A 231 14.42 2.60 2.15
N VAL A 232 15.41 1.70 2.19
CA VAL A 232 15.59 0.66 1.15
C VAL A 232 14.32 -0.19 1.04
N TYR A 233 13.78 -0.64 2.17
CA TYR A 233 12.49 -1.33 2.21
C TYR A 233 11.36 -0.51 1.57
N TRP A 234 11.24 0.79 1.86
CA TRP A 234 10.21 1.65 1.27
C TRP A 234 10.33 1.76 -0.25
N VAL A 235 11.54 1.88 -0.79
CA VAL A 235 11.75 1.91 -2.25
C VAL A 235 11.28 0.59 -2.87
N ILE A 236 11.75 -0.55 -2.37
CA ILE A 236 11.42 -1.88 -2.91
C ILE A 236 9.91 -2.15 -2.79
N SER A 237 9.33 -1.88 -1.61
CA SER A 237 7.90 -2.05 -1.35
C SER A 237 7.04 -1.09 -2.19
N GLY A 238 7.52 0.13 -2.43
CA GLY A 238 6.91 1.12 -3.31
C GLY A 238 6.89 0.64 -4.76
N LEU A 239 8.02 0.11 -5.27
CA LEU A 239 8.12 -0.45 -6.62
C LEU A 239 7.19 -1.64 -6.81
N TRP A 240 7.13 -2.55 -5.83
CA TRP A 240 6.16 -3.65 -5.84
C TRP A 240 4.72 -3.12 -5.93
N THR A 241 4.38 -2.15 -5.07
CA THR A 241 3.03 -1.57 -5.03
C THR A 241 2.67 -0.86 -6.33
N ALA A 242 3.63 -0.14 -6.92
CA ALA A 242 3.49 0.50 -8.22
C ALA A 242 3.26 -0.53 -9.33
N GLY A 243 4.05 -1.61 -9.37
CA GLY A 243 3.87 -2.71 -10.30
C GLY A 243 2.49 -3.36 -10.16
N GLN A 244 2.07 -3.68 -8.93
CA GLN A 244 0.74 -4.22 -8.67
C GLN A 244 -0.38 -3.27 -9.12
N ALA A 245 -0.26 -1.97 -8.83
CA ALA A 245 -1.22 -0.96 -9.25
C ALA A 245 -1.29 -0.84 -10.78
N ALA A 246 -0.13 -0.89 -11.47
CA ALA A 246 -0.05 -0.88 -12.93
C ALA A 246 -0.73 -2.10 -13.56
N VAL A 247 -0.50 -3.30 -13.01
CA VAL A 247 -1.14 -4.57 -13.38
C VAL A 247 -2.65 -4.46 -13.25
N ILE A 248 -3.15 -4.02 -12.09
CA ILE A 248 -4.59 -3.84 -11.84
C ILE A 248 -5.17 -2.81 -12.80
N HIS A 249 -4.57 -1.64 -12.92
CA HIS A 249 -5.04 -0.57 -13.82
C HIS A 249 -5.08 -1.02 -15.29
N ARG A 250 -4.13 -1.88 -15.71
CA ARG A 250 -4.00 -2.31 -17.11
C ARG A 250 -4.95 -3.43 -17.50
N TRP A 251 -5.14 -4.42 -16.63
CA TRP A 251 -5.87 -5.65 -16.95
C TRP A 251 -7.15 -5.84 -16.15
N PHE A 252 -7.25 -5.24 -14.95
CA PHE A 252 -8.41 -5.36 -14.07
C PHE A 252 -8.90 -3.97 -13.61
N PRO A 253 -9.12 -3.00 -14.53
CA PRO A 253 -9.56 -1.68 -14.15
C PRO A 253 -10.92 -1.74 -13.45
N THR A 254 -11.13 -0.89 -12.45
CA THR A 254 -12.37 -0.85 -11.67
C THR A 254 -13.53 -0.38 -12.56
N PRO A 255 -14.65 -1.11 -12.64
CA PRO A 255 -15.81 -0.71 -13.44
C PRO A 255 -16.29 0.71 -13.12
N GLY A 256 -16.65 1.49 -14.13
CA GLY A 256 -17.09 2.88 -13.95
C GLY A 256 -15.98 3.88 -13.60
N SER A 257 -14.71 3.47 -13.57
CA SER A 257 -13.57 4.39 -13.39
C SER A 257 -13.10 4.95 -14.75
N PRO A 258 -12.38 6.09 -14.75
CA PRO A 258 -11.71 6.59 -15.95
C PRO A 258 -10.76 5.55 -16.60
N ALA A 259 -10.12 4.70 -15.79
CA ALA A 259 -9.28 3.61 -16.29
C ALA A 259 -10.07 2.58 -17.10
N ALA A 260 -11.25 2.18 -16.63
CA ALA A 260 -12.14 1.25 -17.33
C ALA A 260 -12.66 1.83 -18.64
N ALA A 261 -13.13 3.08 -18.64
CA ALA A 261 -13.57 3.76 -19.86
C ALA A 261 -12.45 3.87 -20.92
N ARG A 262 -11.20 4.10 -20.48
CA ARG A 262 -10.03 4.08 -21.39
C ARG A 262 -9.70 2.67 -21.89
N ALA A 263 -9.97 1.63 -21.10
CA ALA A 263 -9.77 0.25 -21.53
C ALA A 263 -10.77 -0.14 -22.62
N GLU A 264 -12.07 0.13 -22.42
CA GLU A 264 -13.15 -0.11 -23.39
C GLU A 264 -12.83 0.52 -24.75
N LYS A 265 -12.47 1.80 -24.77
CA LYS A 265 -12.06 2.50 -26.01
C LYS A 265 -10.86 1.84 -26.72
N ARG A 266 -9.93 1.22 -25.99
CA ARG A 266 -8.80 0.49 -26.60
C ARG A 266 -9.27 -0.83 -27.22
N HIS A 267 -10.25 -1.50 -26.63
CA HIS A 267 -10.82 -2.73 -27.17
C HIS A 267 -11.62 -2.45 -28.45
N GLU A 268 -12.44 -1.40 -28.46
CA GLU A 268 -13.19 -0.96 -29.65
C GLU A 268 -12.25 -0.64 -30.82
N LYS A 269 -11.22 0.19 -30.59
CA LYS A 269 -10.24 0.53 -31.63
C LYS A 269 -9.52 -0.70 -32.20
N ARG A 270 -9.18 -1.67 -31.33
CA ARG A 270 -8.54 -2.92 -31.77
C ARG A 270 -9.50 -3.76 -32.61
N ALA A 271 -10.76 -3.87 -32.20
CA ALA A 271 -11.79 -4.62 -32.93
C ALA A 271 -11.97 -4.06 -34.36
N VAL A 272 -12.07 -2.73 -34.50
CA VAL A 272 -12.20 -2.05 -35.79
C VAL A 272 -11.00 -2.34 -36.72
N LEU A 273 -9.77 -2.33 -36.20
CA LEU A 273 -8.57 -2.61 -36.98
C LEU A 273 -8.47 -4.07 -37.43
N THR A 274 -8.96 -5.02 -36.64
CA THR A 274 -9.03 -6.45 -37.03
C THR A 274 -10.11 -6.73 -38.07
N THR A 275 -11.24 -6.02 -38.05
CA THR A 275 -12.30 -6.16 -39.06
C THR A 275 -12.00 -5.45 -40.39
N ALA A 276 -11.02 -4.54 -40.41
CA ALA A 276 -10.60 -3.81 -41.60
C ALA A 276 -9.44 -4.48 -42.38
N ARG A 277 -8.98 -5.65 -41.93
CA ARG A 277 -7.99 -6.50 -42.60
C ARG A 277 -8.65 -7.74 -43.14
#